data_AF-A0A9C7SEJ2-F1
#
_entry.id   AF-A0A9C7SEJ2-F1
#
_cell.length_a   1.000
_cell.length_b   1.000
_cell.length_c   1.000
_cell.angle_alpha   90.00
_cell.angle_beta   90.00
_cell.angle_gamma   90.00
#
_symmetry.space_group_name_H-M   'P 1'
#
loop_
_entity.id
_entity.type
_entity.pdbx_description
1 polymer ?
#
loop_
_entity_poly.entity_id
_entity_poly.type
_entity_poly.pdbx_seq_one_letter_code
_entity_poly.pdbx_strand_id
1 'polypeptide(L)'
;MDAAACDDLADALEQALGVAVTTAEAPFEDYVGGQTGTGCQMTASGTGLDFEDLGVVSDALRGMFEARGWQADIEYEAAGPTGEAGGYRKDNMLCLWMAEWKPSEDANCPPDQPISACKLSPEQKLYTITVNCAQGAAAAPTPQAELQPIRIQFEPGATSAKVEGKLAPQEIKHYVLRAMAGQEMTVNLSATTASGAAGGAILAIWGADGTVLISDHAEATTWKGPLPSTQDYYIAVICTPQESASYTLEVVIPPAKEGDRFSDPFAYCAAVGTIDAPDARYVGPEVPDAIVKALRKKLEISDDAPKEWVVKGTVWRCMDGKVWACFIGANIPCKAKANTSRTPTSEMIDFCKEQPNADVIPASVTGRETVYEWRCQDGAPKIVKQVFTPDARGFIADFWYEISPGGGS
;
A
#
# COMPACT_ATOMS: atom_id res chain seq x y z
N MET A 1 29.37 -8.22 -12.47
CA MET A 1 28.74 -9.51 -12.15
C MET A 1 29.43 -10.58 -12.97
N ASP A 2 29.68 -11.78 -12.44
CA ASP A 2 30.22 -12.86 -13.25
C ASP A 2 29.13 -13.52 -14.12
N ALA A 3 29.54 -14.28 -15.13
CA ALA A 3 28.61 -14.87 -16.09
C ALA A 3 27.63 -15.86 -15.43
N ALA A 4 28.06 -16.63 -14.43
CA ALA A 4 27.21 -17.61 -13.77
C ALA A 4 26.09 -16.93 -12.94
N ALA A 5 26.41 -15.83 -12.26
CA ALA A 5 25.42 -15.03 -11.54
C ALA A 5 24.46 -14.28 -12.47
N CYS A 6 24.94 -13.88 -13.65
CA CYS A 6 24.12 -13.28 -14.71
C CYS A 6 23.11 -14.31 -15.26
N ASP A 7 23.56 -15.53 -15.54
CA ASP A 7 22.71 -16.60 -16.05
C ASP A 7 21.66 -17.04 -15.01
N ASP A 8 22.03 -17.17 -13.72
CA ASP A 8 21.08 -17.51 -12.64
C ASP A 8 19.98 -16.46 -12.47
N LEU A 9 20.32 -15.17 -12.57
CA LEU A 9 19.34 -14.09 -12.53
C LEU A 9 18.48 -14.04 -13.79
N ALA A 10 19.02 -14.40 -14.95
CA ALA A 10 18.26 -14.48 -16.20
C ALA A 10 17.21 -15.60 -16.15
N ASP A 11 17.61 -16.79 -15.68
CA ASP A 11 16.70 -17.93 -15.47
C ASP A 11 15.59 -17.58 -14.47
N ALA A 12 15.95 -16.87 -13.39
CA ALA A 12 15.02 -16.36 -12.41
C ALA A 12 14.01 -15.37 -13.01
N LEU A 13 14.50 -14.46 -13.86
CA LEU A 13 13.70 -13.44 -14.52
C LEU A 13 12.74 -14.05 -15.53
N GLU A 14 13.21 -15.03 -16.31
CA GLU A 14 12.39 -15.80 -17.24
C GLU A 14 11.27 -16.55 -16.51
N GLN A 15 11.58 -17.18 -15.37
CA GLN A 15 10.58 -17.84 -14.55
C GLN A 15 9.56 -16.85 -13.95
N ALA A 16 10.02 -15.67 -13.52
CA ALA A 16 9.17 -14.67 -12.90
C ALA A 16 8.23 -13.99 -13.91
N LEU A 17 8.72 -13.68 -15.10
CA LEU A 17 7.96 -12.99 -16.15
C LEU A 17 7.18 -13.94 -17.05
N GLY A 18 7.52 -15.22 -17.10
CA GLY A 18 6.86 -16.20 -17.98
C GLY A 18 7.14 -16.01 -19.47
N VAL A 19 8.14 -15.19 -19.82
CA VAL A 19 8.60 -14.93 -21.19
C VAL A 19 10.10 -15.13 -21.30
N ALA A 20 10.57 -15.44 -22.51
CA ALA A 20 12.00 -15.65 -22.77
C ALA A 20 12.84 -14.41 -22.44
N VAL A 21 13.97 -14.63 -21.76
CA VAL A 21 14.94 -13.59 -21.42
C VAL A 21 16.20 -13.76 -22.25
N THR A 22 16.74 -12.65 -22.73
CA THR A 22 18.05 -12.60 -23.39
C THR A 22 19.05 -11.86 -22.54
N THR A 23 20.30 -12.32 -22.51
CA THR A 23 21.40 -11.67 -21.78
C THR A 23 22.42 -11.06 -22.72
N ALA A 24 22.96 -9.91 -22.35
CA ALA A 24 24.07 -9.27 -23.04
C ALA A 24 24.94 -8.47 -22.05
N GLU A 25 26.21 -8.30 -22.40
CA GLU A 25 27.06 -7.32 -21.74
C GLU A 25 26.70 -5.92 -22.27
N ALA A 26 26.31 -5.01 -21.38
CA ALA A 26 25.84 -3.67 -21.74
C ALA A 26 26.46 -2.59 -20.82
N PRO A 27 26.55 -1.32 -21.28
CA PRO A 27 26.89 -0.22 -20.40
C PRO A 27 25.94 -0.17 -19.20
N PHE A 28 26.48 0.05 -18.02
CA PHE A 28 25.74 0.25 -16.79
C PHE A 28 25.96 1.68 -16.31
N GLU A 29 24.87 2.39 -16.02
CA GLU A 29 24.89 3.76 -15.51
C GLU A 29 24.05 3.82 -14.23
N ASP A 30 24.73 4.06 -13.11
CA ASP A 30 24.11 4.42 -11.85
C ASP A 30 23.76 5.90 -11.89
N TYR A 31 22.53 6.22 -12.30
CA TYR A 31 22.09 7.62 -12.47
C TYR A 31 21.87 8.36 -11.13
N VAL A 32 21.82 7.65 -10.00
CA VAL A 32 21.75 8.25 -8.66
C VAL A 32 23.17 8.47 -8.11
N GLY A 33 24.01 7.44 -8.16
CA GLY A 33 25.39 7.47 -7.66
C GLY A 33 26.41 8.09 -8.62
N GLY A 34 26.04 8.34 -9.87
CA GLY A 34 26.87 8.94 -10.92
C GLY A 34 27.98 8.03 -11.48
N GLN A 35 27.91 6.72 -11.19
CA GLN A 35 28.92 5.76 -11.59
C GLN A 35 28.58 5.13 -12.93
N THR A 36 29.59 4.84 -13.74
CA THR A 36 29.42 4.11 -15.00
C THR A 36 30.32 2.89 -15.04
N GLY A 37 29.90 1.88 -15.79
CA GLY A 37 30.63 0.64 -15.95
C GLY A 37 29.99 -0.27 -16.97
N THR A 38 30.22 -1.57 -16.78
CA THR A 38 29.64 -2.61 -17.61
C THR A 38 28.84 -3.57 -16.73
N GLY A 39 27.61 -3.86 -17.15
CA GLY A 39 26.70 -4.76 -16.45
C GLY A 39 26.23 -5.91 -17.33
N CYS A 40 25.63 -6.89 -16.66
CA CYS A 40 24.84 -7.93 -17.29
C CYS A 40 23.43 -7.37 -17.49
N GLN A 41 23.05 -7.11 -18.73
CA GLN A 41 21.70 -6.70 -19.09
C GLN A 41 20.88 -7.92 -19.52
N MET A 42 19.82 -8.17 -18.78
CA MET A 42 18.75 -9.09 -19.12
C MET A 42 17.63 -8.28 -19.78
N THR A 43 17.10 -8.79 -20.90
CA THR A 43 16.00 -8.15 -21.63
C THR A 43 14.91 -9.17 -21.92
N ALA A 44 13.68 -8.86 -21.52
CA ALA A 44 12.46 -9.55 -21.90
C ALA A 44 11.58 -8.61 -22.74
N SER A 45 10.89 -9.18 -23.72
CA SER A 45 9.90 -8.48 -24.52
C SER A 45 8.60 -9.25 -24.50
N GLY A 46 7.50 -8.52 -24.57
CA GLY A 46 6.16 -9.10 -24.64
C GLY A 46 5.15 -8.06 -25.06
N THR A 47 3.89 -8.40 -24.88
CA THR A 47 2.76 -7.50 -25.13
C THR A 47 1.91 -7.31 -23.87
N GLY A 48 0.86 -6.51 -23.95
CA GLY A 48 -0.16 -6.44 -22.92
C GLY A 48 -0.91 -7.75 -22.67
N LEU A 49 -0.74 -8.78 -23.52
CA LEU A 49 -1.23 -10.14 -23.24
C LEU A 49 -0.35 -10.87 -22.24
N ASP A 50 0.96 -10.58 -22.24
CA ASP A 50 1.93 -11.18 -21.33
C ASP A 50 1.99 -10.37 -20.02
N PHE A 51 1.82 -9.06 -20.11
CA PHE A 51 1.90 -8.11 -18.99
C PHE A 51 0.68 -7.18 -18.96
N GLU A 52 -0.30 -7.47 -18.09
CA GLU A 52 -1.56 -6.73 -18.01
C GLU A 52 -1.35 -5.22 -17.76
N ASP A 53 -0.44 -4.90 -16.84
CA ASP A 53 0.04 -3.57 -16.53
C ASP A 53 1.48 -3.58 -15.98
N LEU A 54 2.03 -2.39 -15.71
CA LEU A 54 3.39 -2.25 -15.16
C LEU A 54 3.52 -2.77 -13.73
N GLY A 55 2.43 -2.73 -12.94
CA GLY A 55 2.40 -3.22 -11.57
C GLY A 55 2.58 -4.74 -11.50
N VAL A 56 1.99 -5.49 -12.44
CA VAL A 56 2.23 -6.95 -12.55
C VAL A 56 3.72 -7.26 -12.79
N VAL A 57 4.40 -6.45 -13.62
CA VAL A 57 5.85 -6.61 -13.86
C VAL A 57 6.66 -6.24 -12.61
N SER A 58 6.33 -5.13 -11.97
CA SER A 58 6.98 -4.65 -10.73
C SER A 58 6.85 -5.67 -9.59
N ASP A 59 5.65 -6.24 -9.41
CA ASP A 59 5.38 -7.27 -8.40
C ASP A 59 6.15 -8.58 -8.67
N ALA A 60 6.25 -9.00 -9.93
CA ALA A 60 7.03 -10.17 -10.34
C ALA A 60 8.53 -9.97 -10.07
N LEU A 61 9.07 -8.79 -10.43
CA LEU A 61 10.46 -8.43 -10.17
C LEU A 61 10.75 -8.36 -8.67
N ARG A 62 9.87 -7.73 -7.89
CA ARG A 62 9.99 -7.64 -6.42
C ARG A 62 10.01 -9.01 -5.77
N GLY A 63 9.05 -9.87 -6.11
CA GLY A 63 9.02 -11.25 -5.62
C GLY A 63 10.28 -12.03 -5.99
N MET A 64 10.78 -11.88 -7.23
CA MET A 64 12.00 -12.53 -7.70
C MET A 64 13.25 -12.10 -6.92
N PHE A 65 13.43 -10.79 -6.73
CA PHE A 65 14.59 -10.21 -6.08
C PHE A 65 14.59 -10.45 -4.57
N GLU A 66 13.46 -10.23 -3.90
CA GLU A 66 13.32 -10.44 -2.45
C GLU A 66 13.52 -11.91 -2.06
N ALA A 67 12.96 -12.85 -2.82
CA ALA A 67 13.17 -14.28 -2.60
C ALA A 67 14.65 -14.69 -2.70
N ARG A 68 15.48 -13.87 -3.36
CA ARG A 68 16.92 -14.07 -3.54
C ARG A 68 17.76 -13.18 -2.61
N GLY A 69 17.13 -12.50 -1.65
CA GLY A 69 17.79 -11.68 -0.63
C GLY A 69 18.31 -10.34 -1.15
N TRP A 70 17.80 -9.86 -2.27
CA TRP A 70 18.03 -8.48 -2.71
C TRP A 70 17.08 -7.53 -1.98
N GLN A 71 17.51 -6.30 -1.75
CA GLN A 71 16.73 -5.26 -1.09
C GLN A 71 16.38 -4.18 -2.10
N ALA A 72 15.12 -3.75 -2.13
CA ALA A 72 14.70 -2.62 -2.95
C ALA A 72 15.40 -1.34 -2.48
N ASP A 73 15.85 -0.54 -3.44
CA ASP A 73 16.44 0.78 -3.22
C ASP A 73 15.51 1.85 -3.77
N ILE A 74 14.85 2.56 -2.86
CA ILE A 74 13.82 3.55 -3.16
C ILE A 74 14.38 4.75 -3.94
N GLU A 75 15.69 5.02 -3.86
CA GLU A 75 16.31 6.15 -4.58
C GLU A 75 16.23 6.00 -6.10
N TYR A 76 16.01 4.77 -6.58
CA TYR A 76 15.90 4.45 -8.00
C TYR A 76 14.45 4.28 -8.47
N GLU A 77 13.45 4.46 -7.60
CA GLU A 77 12.05 4.35 -8.01
C GLU A 77 11.64 5.53 -8.91
N ALA A 78 11.16 5.23 -10.10
CA ALA A 78 10.61 6.19 -11.03
C ALA A 78 9.39 5.61 -11.74
N ALA A 79 8.29 6.37 -11.81
CA ALA A 79 7.08 5.93 -12.49
C ALA A 79 6.56 7.00 -13.44
N GLY A 80 6.04 6.55 -14.57
CA GLY A 80 5.45 7.35 -15.62
C GLY A 80 4.26 6.63 -16.27
N PRO A 81 3.54 7.31 -17.19
CA PRO A 81 2.33 6.75 -17.78
C PRO A 81 2.56 5.50 -18.64
N THR A 82 3.80 5.26 -19.08
CA THR A 82 4.18 4.15 -19.98
C THR A 82 5.42 3.41 -19.49
N GLY A 83 5.92 3.70 -18.29
CA GLY A 83 7.08 3.02 -17.78
C GLY A 83 7.25 3.18 -16.28
N GLU A 84 7.94 2.20 -15.69
CA GLU A 84 8.30 2.13 -14.29
C GLU A 84 9.73 1.62 -14.19
N ALA A 85 10.50 2.13 -13.25
CA ALA A 85 11.87 1.73 -13.01
C ALA A 85 12.15 1.68 -11.51
N GLY A 86 13.18 0.92 -11.15
CA GLY A 86 13.59 0.76 -9.76
C GLY A 86 15.00 0.18 -9.65
N GLY A 87 15.45 0.01 -8.42
CA GLY A 87 16.77 -0.50 -8.10
C GLY A 87 16.72 -1.58 -7.03
N TYR A 88 17.62 -2.55 -7.12
CA TYR A 88 17.84 -3.55 -6.09
C TYR A 88 19.32 -3.65 -5.75
N ARG A 89 19.63 -3.74 -4.46
CA ARG A 89 20.99 -3.96 -3.96
C ARG A 89 21.14 -5.32 -3.30
N LYS A 90 22.30 -5.91 -3.52
CA LYS A 90 22.79 -7.09 -2.80
C LYS A 90 24.30 -7.09 -2.80
N ASP A 91 24.88 -7.17 -1.61
CA ASP A 91 26.33 -7.05 -1.42
C ASP A 91 26.88 -5.77 -2.12
N ASN A 92 27.86 -5.91 -3.01
CA ASN A 92 28.41 -4.82 -3.81
C ASN A 92 27.82 -4.78 -5.24
N MET A 93 26.60 -5.27 -5.40
CA MET A 93 25.89 -5.28 -6.69
C MET A 93 24.70 -4.35 -6.65
N LEU A 94 24.48 -3.67 -7.78
CA LEU A 94 23.30 -2.88 -8.05
C LEU A 94 22.67 -3.44 -9.33
N CYS A 95 21.39 -3.76 -9.25
CA CYS A 95 20.55 -4.09 -10.39
C CYS A 95 19.54 -2.97 -10.59
N LEU A 96 19.57 -2.35 -11.76
CA LEU A 96 18.58 -1.37 -12.18
C LEU A 96 17.61 -2.05 -13.13
N TRP A 97 16.33 -1.88 -12.89
CA TRP A 97 15.31 -2.43 -13.75
C TRP A 97 14.43 -1.31 -14.31
N MET A 98 13.93 -1.54 -15.52
CA MET A 98 12.97 -0.68 -16.18
C MET A 98 12.00 -1.54 -16.96
N ALA A 99 10.72 -1.37 -16.69
CA ALA A 99 9.62 -1.88 -17.48
C ALA A 99 9.00 -0.71 -18.24
N GLU A 100 9.03 -0.76 -19.56
CA GLU A 100 8.39 0.25 -20.40
C GLU A 100 7.52 -0.42 -21.45
N TRP A 101 6.49 0.29 -21.90
CA TRP A 101 5.70 -0.14 -23.04
C TRP A 101 5.45 1.01 -24.00
N LYS A 102 5.36 0.68 -25.30
CA LYS A 102 4.99 1.65 -26.34
C LYS A 102 3.87 1.10 -27.22
N PRO A 103 3.02 1.96 -27.80
CA PRO A 103 2.10 1.55 -28.86
C PRO A 103 2.84 0.88 -30.01
N SER A 104 2.24 -0.16 -30.57
CA SER A 104 2.62 -0.69 -31.86
C SER A 104 2.40 0.36 -32.96
N GLU A 105 3.15 0.26 -34.07
CA GLU A 105 3.07 1.26 -35.15
C GLU A 105 1.66 1.32 -35.78
N ASP A 106 0.93 0.20 -35.80
CA ASP A 106 -0.43 0.11 -36.33
C ASP A 106 -1.50 0.70 -35.38
N ALA A 107 -1.14 1.03 -34.14
CA ALA A 107 -2.06 1.65 -33.18
C ALA A 107 -2.46 3.09 -33.55
N ASN A 108 -1.68 3.76 -34.41
CA ASN A 108 -1.96 5.11 -34.92
C ASN A 108 -2.34 6.13 -33.82
N CYS A 109 -1.64 6.11 -32.68
CA CYS A 109 -1.91 7.03 -31.58
C CYS A 109 -1.68 8.50 -32.01
N PRO A 110 -2.57 9.44 -31.65
CA PRO A 110 -2.37 10.86 -31.96
C PRO A 110 -1.10 11.40 -31.25
N PRO A 111 -0.16 12.01 -31.98
CA PRO A 111 1.11 12.48 -31.39
C PRO A 111 0.95 13.72 -30.50
N ASP A 112 -0.21 14.39 -30.56
CA ASP A 112 -0.55 15.63 -29.84
C ASP A 112 -1.46 15.41 -28.63
N GLN A 113 -1.77 14.16 -28.28
CA GLN A 113 -2.64 13.80 -27.16
C GLN A 113 -1.90 12.91 -26.15
N PRO A 114 -2.32 12.92 -24.86
CA PRO A 114 -1.74 12.01 -23.88
C PRO A 114 -2.01 10.55 -24.26
N ILE A 115 -1.06 9.67 -23.94
CA ILE A 115 -1.12 8.25 -24.29
C ILE A 115 -2.39 7.55 -23.77
N SER A 116 -2.96 8.03 -22.66
CA SER A 116 -4.22 7.54 -22.08
C SER A 116 -5.44 7.76 -22.97
N ALA A 117 -5.36 8.65 -23.97
CA ALA A 117 -6.41 8.85 -24.96
C ALA A 117 -6.33 7.83 -26.12
N CYS A 118 -5.21 7.09 -26.24
CA CYS A 118 -5.04 6.09 -27.29
C CYS A 118 -5.72 4.77 -26.89
N LYS A 119 -6.65 4.30 -27.74
CA LYS A 119 -7.31 3.01 -27.55
C LYS A 119 -6.42 1.89 -28.09
N LEU A 120 -5.72 1.24 -27.18
CA LEU A 120 -4.80 0.14 -27.48
C LEU A 120 -5.43 -1.19 -27.09
N SER A 121 -5.34 -2.18 -27.96
CA SER A 121 -5.51 -3.57 -27.52
C SER A 121 -4.29 -4.03 -26.71
N PRO A 122 -4.39 -5.10 -25.90
CA PRO A 122 -3.24 -5.66 -25.20
C PRO A 122 -2.06 -5.94 -26.15
N GLU A 123 -2.32 -6.52 -27.32
CA GLU A 123 -1.30 -6.84 -28.34
C GLU A 123 -0.57 -5.60 -28.87
N GLN A 124 -1.23 -4.44 -28.84
CA GLN A 124 -0.66 -3.16 -29.29
C GLN A 124 0.17 -2.46 -28.23
N LYS A 125 0.21 -2.95 -27.00
CA LYS A 125 1.15 -2.47 -25.97
C LYS A 125 2.41 -3.31 -26.02
N LEU A 126 3.45 -2.82 -26.66
CA LEU A 126 4.71 -3.54 -26.81
C LEU A 126 5.60 -3.26 -25.59
N TYR A 127 5.76 -4.26 -24.73
CA TYR A 127 6.55 -4.17 -23.51
C TYR A 127 8.02 -4.51 -23.76
N THR A 128 8.90 -3.80 -23.06
CA THR A 128 10.32 -4.09 -22.94
C THR A 128 10.70 -3.96 -21.47
N ILE A 129 11.18 -5.06 -20.90
CA ILE A 129 11.65 -5.14 -19.53
C ILE A 129 13.16 -5.33 -19.61
N THR A 130 13.90 -4.43 -18.98
CA THR A 130 15.34 -4.52 -18.85
C THR A 130 15.70 -4.62 -17.38
N VAL A 131 16.66 -5.49 -17.07
CA VAL A 131 17.32 -5.57 -15.76
C VAL A 131 18.80 -5.56 -16.03
N ASN A 132 19.51 -4.52 -15.62
CA ASN A 132 20.94 -4.39 -15.80
C ASN A 132 21.63 -4.44 -14.45
N CYS A 133 22.52 -5.41 -14.26
CA CYS A 133 23.20 -5.65 -13.00
C CYS A 133 24.71 -5.49 -13.15
N ALA A 134 25.30 -4.60 -12.37
CA ALA A 134 26.74 -4.43 -12.31
C ALA A 134 27.29 -4.62 -10.90
N GLN A 135 28.58 -4.93 -10.84
CA GLN A 135 29.32 -4.84 -9.59
C GLN A 135 29.63 -3.35 -9.40
N GLY A 136 29.02 -2.71 -8.42
CA GLY A 136 29.32 -1.33 -8.09
C GLY A 136 30.80 -1.20 -7.79
N ALA A 137 31.45 -0.11 -8.19
CA ALA A 137 32.73 0.21 -7.61
C ALA A 137 32.48 0.36 -6.10
N ALA A 138 33.16 -0.46 -5.29
CA ALA A 138 33.09 -0.33 -3.85
C ALA A 138 33.32 1.14 -3.51
N ALA A 139 32.33 1.79 -2.92
CA ALA A 139 32.65 2.87 -2.00
C ALA A 139 33.71 2.27 -1.06
N ALA A 140 34.89 2.89 -0.98
CA ALA A 140 35.94 2.49 -0.03
C ALA A 140 35.26 2.19 1.32
N PRO A 141 35.71 1.19 2.09
CA PRO A 141 35.01 0.76 3.29
C PRO A 141 34.93 1.92 4.29
N THR A 142 33.88 2.72 4.19
CA THR A 142 33.30 3.43 5.30
C THR A 142 32.82 2.32 6.23
N PRO A 143 33.15 2.35 7.52
CA PRO A 143 32.59 1.41 8.48
C PRO A 143 31.07 1.39 8.30
N GLN A 144 30.53 0.26 7.83
CA GLN A 144 29.10 0.03 7.75
C GLN A 144 28.59 -0.11 9.19
N ALA A 145 28.37 1.03 9.81
CA ALA A 145 27.51 1.19 10.95
C ALA A 145 26.15 1.69 10.42
N GLU A 146 25.19 0.76 10.35
CA GLU A 146 23.74 1.00 10.46
C GLU A 146 23.05 1.86 9.37
N LEU A 147 22.57 1.22 8.30
CA LEU A 147 21.38 1.69 7.55
C LEU A 147 20.09 1.01 8.06
N GLN A 148 20.03 0.78 9.37
CA GLN A 148 18.74 0.56 10.03
C GLN A 148 18.27 1.94 10.48
N PRO A 149 17.00 2.31 10.26
CA PRO A 149 16.48 3.56 10.78
C PRO A 149 16.71 3.60 12.29
N ILE A 150 17.20 4.74 12.78
CA ILE A 150 17.55 4.88 14.19
C ILE A 150 16.26 4.82 14.98
N ARG A 151 16.13 3.79 15.83
CA ARG A 151 14.91 3.60 16.61
C ARG A 151 14.85 4.63 17.73
N ILE A 152 13.84 5.49 17.68
CA ILE A 152 13.50 6.39 18.77
C ILE A 152 12.72 5.57 19.81
N GLN A 153 13.25 5.51 21.03
CA GLN A 153 12.58 4.93 22.19
C GLN A 153 12.37 6.03 23.23
N PHE A 154 11.19 6.03 23.84
CA PHE A 154 10.91 6.93 24.94
C PHE A 154 11.44 6.31 26.22
N GLU A 155 12.05 7.14 27.07
CA GLU A 155 12.41 6.73 28.43
C GLU A 155 11.16 6.19 29.17
N PRO A 156 11.30 5.25 30.10
CA PRO A 156 10.17 4.73 30.86
C PRO A 156 9.32 5.86 31.49
N GLY A 157 8.04 5.95 31.09
CA GLY A 157 7.11 6.98 31.55
C GLY A 157 7.20 8.33 30.81
N ALA A 158 8.13 8.49 29.87
CA ALA A 158 8.21 9.66 29.01
C ALA A 158 7.21 9.57 27.85
N THR A 159 6.77 10.73 27.37
CA THR A 159 5.82 10.92 26.26
C THR A 159 6.48 11.63 25.09
N SER A 160 7.79 11.82 25.17
CA SER A 160 8.59 12.42 24.12
C SER A 160 10.02 11.90 24.16
N ALA A 161 10.71 12.05 23.04
CA ALA A 161 12.15 11.87 22.94
C ALA A 161 12.73 12.96 22.04
N LYS A 162 13.97 13.34 22.35
CA LYS A 162 14.78 14.25 21.54
C LYS A 162 15.99 13.51 21.02
N VAL A 163 16.26 13.66 19.74
CA VAL A 163 17.47 13.16 19.10
C VAL A 163 18.18 14.32 18.41
N GLU A 164 19.49 14.38 18.57
CA GLU A 164 20.34 15.38 17.96
C GLU A 164 21.17 14.75 16.86
N GLY A 165 21.44 15.51 15.81
CA GLY A 165 22.20 15.03 14.67
C GLY A 165 22.92 16.14 13.94
N LYS A 166 23.83 15.71 13.08
CA LYS A 166 24.45 16.52 12.04
C LYS A 166 24.19 15.83 10.70
N LEU A 167 24.03 16.64 9.67
CA LEU A 167 23.78 16.23 8.31
C LEU A 167 24.79 16.94 7.41
N ALA A 168 25.44 16.20 6.52
CA ALA A 168 26.08 16.75 5.33
C ALA A 168 25.01 17.28 4.36
N PRO A 169 25.38 18.15 3.40
CA PRO A 169 24.44 18.59 2.37
C PRO A 169 23.79 17.40 1.67
N GLN A 170 22.46 17.44 1.50
CA GLN A 170 21.64 16.35 0.92
C GLN A 170 21.60 15.05 1.73
N GLU A 171 22.25 14.96 2.89
CA GLU A 171 22.17 13.77 3.73
C GLU A 171 20.75 13.60 4.28
N ILE A 172 20.27 12.36 4.24
CA ILE A 172 19.00 11.94 4.81
C ILE A 172 19.28 11.04 6.00
N LYS A 173 18.72 11.40 7.16
CA LYS A 173 18.77 10.52 8.34
C LYS A 173 17.39 9.97 8.64
N HIS A 174 17.32 8.64 8.70
CA HIS A 174 16.07 7.91 8.94
C HIS A 174 15.92 7.53 10.40
N TYR A 175 14.74 7.79 10.94
CA TYR A 175 14.31 7.37 12.26
C TYR A 175 13.08 6.50 12.16
N VAL A 176 12.92 5.59 13.12
CA VAL A 176 11.72 4.77 13.26
C VAL A 176 11.20 4.83 14.69
N LEU A 177 9.88 4.90 14.84
CA LEU A 177 9.23 4.65 16.11
C LEU A 177 7.97 3.81 15.92
N ARG A 178 7.63 3.01 16.93
CA ARG A 178 6.36 2.30 16.95
C ARG A 178 5.33 3.15 17.67
N ALA A 179 4.16 3.31 17.05
CA ALA A 179 3.06 4.05 17.63
C ALA A 179 1.71 3.39 17.29
N MET A 180 0.68 3.70 18.07
CA MET A 180 -0.63 3.06 17.99
C MET A 180 -1.62 3.93 17.20
N ALA A 181 -2.56 3.26 16.53
CA ALA A 181 -3.68 3.90 15.88
C ALA A 181 -4.42 4.83 16.85
N GLY A 182 -4.80 6.02 16.36
CA GLY A 182 -5.54 7.02 17.13
C GLY A 182 -4.70 7.85 18.11
N GLN A 183 -3.41 7.54 18.32
CA GLN A 183 -2.53 8.45 19.04
C GLN A 183 -2.29 9.71 18.22
N GLU A 184 -2.22 10.87 18.88
CA GLU A 184 -1.71 12.08 18.26
C GLU A 184 -0.19 12.08 18.37
N MET A 185 0.50 12.25 17.25
CA MET A 185 1.96 12.42 17.23
C MET A 185 2.28 13.85 16.80
N THR A 186 3.25 14.47 17.48
CA THR A 186 3.84 15.76 17.10
C THR A 186 5.33 15.55 16.86
N VAL A 187 5.83 16.06 15.74
CA VAL A 187 7.24 16.02 15.37
C VAL A 187 7.71 17.46 15.16
N ASN A 188 8.77 17.87 15.86
CA ASN A 188 9.37 19.19 15.73
C ASN A 188 10.84 19.05 15.34
N LEU A 189 11.21 19.65 14.21
CA LEU A 189 12.57 19.72 13.72
C LEU A 189 13.07 21.16 13.88
N SER A 190 14.17 21.32 14.62
CA SER A 190 14.93 22.57 14.68
C SER A 190 16.29 22.33 14.07
N ALA A 191 16.62 23.05 13.00
CA ALA A 191 17.90 22.92 12.30
C ALA A 191 18.65 24.26 12.27
N THR A 192 19.98 24.18 12.28
CA THR A 192 20.89 25.32 12.14
C THR A 192 22.01 24.93 11.19
N THR A 193 22.18 25.73 10.14
CA THR A 193 23.20 25.49 9.12
C THR A 193 24.60 25.78 9.64
N ALA A 194 25.63 25.33 8.91
CA ALA A 194 27.03 25.58 9.26
C ALA A 194 27.38 27.09 9.32
N SER A 195 26.72 27.91 8.50
CA SER A 195 26.82 29.38 8.55
C SER A 195 26.09 30.03 9.75
N GLY A 196 25.35 29.25 10.54
CA GLY A 196 24.61 29.72 11.71
C GLY A 196 23.20 30.23 11.43
N ALA A 197 22.68 30.03 10.22
CA ALA A 197 21.31 30.38 9.88
C ALA A 197 20.32 29.32 10.39
N ALA A 198 19.14 29.74 10.84
CA ALA A 198 18.06 28.82 11.18
C ALA A 198 17.49 28.16 9.92
N GLY A 199 17.21 26.86 9.99
CA GLY A 199 16.76 26.05 8.86
C GLY A 199 17.84 25.11 8.34
N GLY A 200 17.72 24.67 7.09
CA GLY A 200 18.67 23.75 6.46
C GLY A 200 18.29 22.28 6.50
N ALA A 201 17.15 21.93 7.10
CA ALA A 201 16.59 20.58 7.02
C ALA A 201 15.06 20.59 7.04
N ILE A 202 14.45 19.56 6.44
CA ILE A 202 12.99 19.36 6.31
C ILE A 202 12.61 17.93 6.73
N LEU A 203 11.31 17.70 6.92
CA LEU A 203 10.72 16.42 7.32
C LEU A 203 9.97 15.73 6.18
N ALA A 204 10.07 14.40 6.13
CA ALA A 204 9.08 13.52 5.52
C ALA A 204 8.69 12.41 6.51
N ILE A 205 7.41 12.04 6.55
CA ILE A 205 6.88 11.05 7.51
C ILE A 205 5.88 10.12 6.81
N TRP A 206 6.07 8.81 6.98
CA TRP A 206 5.18 7.78 6.44
C TRP A 206 5.04 6.57 7.37
N GLY A 207 3.97 5.81 7.20
CA GLY A 207 3.76 4.52 7.87
C GLY A 207 4.44 3.36 7.14
N ALA A 208 4.70 2.25 7.84
CA ALA A 208 5.16 1.01 7.23
C ALA A 208 4.20 0.42 6.19
N ASP A 209 2.93 0.83 6.20
CA ASP A 209 1.92 0.54 5.19
C ASP A 209 1.99 1.45 3.94
N GLY A 210 2.95 2.38 3.88
CA GLY A 210 3.11 3.33 2.78
C GLY A 210 2.26 4.60 2.91
N THR A 211 1.46 4.76 3.96
CA THR A 211 0.65 5.97 4.16
C THR A 211 1.55 7.17 4.44
N VAL A 212 1.58 8.15 3.53
CA VAL A 212 2.32 9.40 3.71
C VAL A 212 1.54 10.35 4.62
N LEU A 213 2.16 10.75 5.72
CA LEU A 213 1.61 11.75 6.67
C LEU A 213 2.07 13.17 6.35
N ILE A 214 3.32 13.30 5.89
CA ILE A 214 3.86 14.54 5.31
C ILE A 214 4.96 14.20 4.31
N SER A 215 4.92 14.81 3.13
CA SER A 215 5.99 14.70 2.13
C SER A 215 7.03 15.79 2.32
N ASP A 216 8.23 15.54 1.81
CA ASP A 216 9.33 16.50 1.69
C ASP A 216 8.93 17.79 0.92
N HIS A 217 8.04 17.68 -0.08
CA HIS A 217 7.48 18.83 -0.82
C HIS A 217 6.72 19.84 0.04
N ALA A 218 6.40 19.51 1.30
CA ALA A 218 5.79 20.45 2.23
C ALA A 218 6.82 21.43 2.85
N GLU A 219 8.12 21.20 2.65
CA GLU A 219 9.24 21.93 3.27
C GLU A 219 9.06 22.08 4.79
N ALA A 220 8.40 21.11 5.41
CA ALA A 220 7.91 21.23 6.76
C ALA A 220 9.00 20.92 7.78
N THR A 221 9.01 21.72 8.85
CA THR A 221 9.84 21.50 10.03
C THR A 221 9.02 21.07 11.24
N THR A 222 7.69 20.99 11.10
CA THR A 222 6.80 20.46 12.13
C THR A 222 5.66 19.68 11.50
N TRP A 223 5.21 18.64 12.19
CA TRP A 223 4.01 17.91 11.85
C TRP A 223 3.24 17.55 13.13
N LYS A 224 1.91 17.59 13.04
CA LYS A 224 1.03 17.20 14.14
C LYS A 224 -0.24 16.55 13.58
N GLY A 225 -0.58 15.36 14.04
CA GLY A 225 -1.82 14.71 13.63
C GLY A 225 -2.08 13.36 14.29
N PRO A 226 -3.31 12.82 14.13
CA PRO A 226 -3.64 11.47 14.55
C PRO A 226 -2.98 10.43 13.64
N LEU A 227 -2.59 9.30 14.23
CA LEU A 227 -1.99 8.17 13.51
C LEU A 227 -3.07 7.20 13.00
N PRO A 228 -3.07 6.82 11.71
CA PRO A 228 -4.14 6.01 11.13
C PRO A 228 -4.14 4.54 11.56
N SER A 229 -2.98 3.95 11.86
CA SER A 229 -2.81 2.51 12.10
C SER A 229 -1.79 2.23 13.20
N THR A 230 -1.85 1.06 13.83
CA THR A 230 -0.83 0.64 14.81
C THR A 230 0.34 -0.01 14.07
N GLN A 231 1.41 0.74 13.87
CA GLN A 231 2.53 0.33 13.04
C GLN A 231 3.82 1.05 13.42
N ASP A 232 4.87 0.72 12.69
CA ASP A 232 6.09 1.51 12.71
C ASP A 232 5.93 2.70 11.76
N TYR A 233 6.36 3.87 12.23
CA TYR A 233 6.36 5.11 11.48
C TYR A 233 7.80 5.55 11.25
N TYR A 234 8.07 5.95 10.03
CA TYR A 234 9.38 6.41 9.58
C TYR A 234 9.40 7.92 9.48
N ILE A 235 10.48 8.53 9.97
CA ILE A 235 10.72 9.97 9.90
C ILE A 235 12.05 10.16 9.19
N ALA A 236 12.04 10.83 8.05
CA ALA A 236 13.24 11.29 7.36
C ALA A 236 13.51 12.75 7.73
N VAL A 237 14.74 13.02 8.15
CA VAL A 237 15.29 14.38 8.28
C VAL A 237 16.24 14.60 7.11
N ILE A 238 15.86 15.51 6.21
CA ILE A 238 16.52 15.71 4.91
C ILE A 238 17.24 17.06 4.94
N CYS A 239 18.56 17.08 4.75
CA CYS A 239 19.32 18.32 4.66
C CYS A 239 19.14 19.00 3.30
N THR A 240 19.02 20.32 3.28
CA THR A 240 18.98 21.08 2.02
C THR A 240 20.36 21.04 1.32
N PRO A 241 20.42 21.21 -0.01
CA PRO A 241 21.64 20.95 -0.78
C PRO A 241 22.78 21.97 -0.61
N GLN A 242 22.57 23.06 0.15
CA GLN A 242 23.46 24.22 0.18
C GLN A 242 24.68 24.03 1.11
N GLU A 243 24.45 23.56 2.33
CA GLU A 243 25.49 23.39 3.34
C GLU A 243 25.04 22.39 4.42
N SER A 244 25.98 21.92 5.24
CA SER A 244 25.66 21.00 6.34
C SER A 244 24.80 21.68 7.41
N ALA A 245 23.98 20.89 8.08
CA ALA A 245 23.11 21.35 9.15
C ALA A 245 23.28 20.49 10.40
N SER A 246 23.23 21.12 11.57
CA SER A 246 22.96 20.44 12.84
C SER A 246 21.48 20.55 13.14
N TYR A 247 20.90 19.53 13.77
CA TYR A 247 19.48 19.55 14.12
C TYR A 247 19.18 18.88 15.45
N THR A 248 18.02 19.25 15.98
CA THR A 248 17.32 18.56 17.05
C THR A 248 15.95 18.16 16.52
N LEU A 249 15.65 16.86 16.58
CA LEU A 249 14.35 16.28 16.27
C LEU A 249 13.69 15.89 17.58
N GLU A 250 12.54 16.47 17.88
CA GLU A 250 11.70 16.11 19.01
C GLU A 250 10.46 15.37 18.50
N VAL A 251 10.22 14.17 19.02
CA VAL A 251 9.00 13.41 18.77
C VAL A 251 8.22 13.36 20.07
N VAL A 252 6.97 13.79 20.04
CA VAL A 252 6.04 13.78 21.18
C VAL A 252 4.84 12.91 20.81
N ILE A 253 4.60 11.88 21.61
CA ILE A 253 3.33 11.16 21.61
C ILE A 253 2.79 11.27 23.03
N PRO A 254 1.84 12.20 23.27
CA PRO A 254 1.19 12.32 24.55
C PRO A 254 0.65 10.96 24.99
N PRO A 255 0.54 10.69 26.32
CA PRO A 255 -0.10 9.47 26.77
C PRO A 255 -1.47 9.43 26.12
N ALA A 256 -1.83 8.29 25.53
CA ALA A 256 -3.23 8.04 25.22
C ALA A 256 -3.99 8.34 26.52
N LYS A 257 -4.95 9.28 26.48
CA LYS A 257 -5.62 9.75 27.69
C LYS A 257 -5.99 8.54 28.54
N GLU A 258 -5.34 8.42 29.69
CA GLU A 258 -5.52 7.30 30.61
C GLU A 258 -6.92 7.46 31.22
N GLY A 259 -7.88 6.85 30.53
CA GLY A 259 -9.31 7.13 30.65
C GLY A 259 -10.13 6.46 29.56
N ASP A 260 -9.51 6.15 28.41
CA ASP A 260 -10.24 5.65 27.23
C ASP A 260 -9.91 4.19 26.89
N ARG A 261 -9.65 3.33 27.88
CA ARG A 261 -9.61 1.87 27.66
C ARG A 261 -10.98 1.28 28.00
N PHE A 262 -11.61 0.65 27.01
CA PHE A 262 -12.96 0.12 27.12
C PHE A 262 -12.93 -1.39 26.93
N SER A 263 -13.47 -2.13 27.90
CA SER A 263 -13.78 -3.56 27.72
C SER A 263 -15.24 -3.78 27.30
N ASP A 264 -16.10 -2.77 27.49
CA ASP A 264 -17.48 -2.77 27.05
C ASP A 264 -17.59 -2.15 25.64
N PRO A 265 -18.04 -2.90 24.62
CA PRO A 265 -18.16 -2.38 23.25
C PRO A 265 -19.13 -1.20 23.14
N PHE A 266 -20.14 -1.12 24.01
CA PHE A 266 -21.12 -0.03 23.95
C PHE A 266 -20.54 1.27 24.49
N ALA A 267 -19.89 1.23 25.65
CA ALA A 267 -19.12 2.35 26.17
C ALA A 267 -18.01 2.78 25.20
N TYR A 268 -17.33 1.80 24.58
CA TYR A 268 -16.33 2.05 23.54
C TYR A 268 -16.90 2.88 22.38
N CYS A 269 -17.95 2.38 21.72
CA CYS A 269 -18.53 3.08 20.58
C CYS A 269 -19.09 4.45 20.98
N ALA A 270 -19.76 4.56 22.13
CA ALA A 270 -20.27 5.83 22.62
C ALA A 270 -19.16 6.88 22.81
N ALA A 271 -17.95 6.45 23.18
CA ALA A 271 -16.80 7.33 23.35
C ALA A 271 -16.06 7.66 22.03
N VAL A 272 -15.90 6.68 21.13
CA VAL A 272 -15.08 6.87 19.91
C VAL A 272 -15.87 7.36 18.70
N GLY A 273 -17.20 7.32 18.74
CA GLY A 273 -18.06 7.77 17.65
C GLY A 273 -18.09 6.78 16.48
N THR A 274 -17.47 7.14 15.35
CA THR A 274 -17.45 6.32 14.13
C THR A 274 -16.02 5.87 13.82
N ILE A 275 -15.80 4.56 13.81
CA ILE A 275 -14.53 3.93 13.42
C ILE A 275 -14.82 2.60 12.74
N ASP A 276 -14.11 2.28 11.65
CA ASP A 276 -14.41 1.13 10.78
C ASP A 276 -14.02 -0.23 11.40
N ALA A 277 -13.18 -0.23 12.44
CA ALA A 277 -12.84 -1.39 13.26
C ALA A 277 -12.37 -0.93 14.65
N PRO A 278 -12.50 -1.75 15.71
CA PRO A 278 -11.98 -1.43 17.03
C PRO A 278 -10.46 -1.26 17.00
N ASP A 279 -9.96 -0.27 17.70
CA ASP A 279 -8.54 0.03 17.85
C ASP A 279 -8.02 -0.28 19.27
N ALA A 280 -6.80 0.14 19.59
CA ALA A 280 -6.12 -0.15 20.85
C ALA A 280 -6.85 0.37 22.11
N ARG A 281 -7.86 1.23 21.95
CA ARG A 281 -8.71 1.71 23.05
C ARG A 281 -9.72 0.64 23.48
N TYR A 282 -10.07 -0.32 22.63
CA TYR A 282 -10.90 -1.46 23.02
C TYR A 282 -10.02 -2.63 23.48
N VAL A 283 -10.21 -3.08 24.71
CA VAL A 283 -9.42 -4.14 25.36
C VAL A 283 -10.27 -5.36 25.74
N GLY A 284 -11.52 -5.42 25.27
CA GLY A 284 -12.39 -6.56 25.46
C GLY A 284 -12.11 -7.71 24.49
N PRO A 285 -12.93 -8.78 24.51
CA PRO A 285 -12.82 -9.89 23.57
C PRO A 285 -12.94 -9.43 22.11
N GLU A 286 -12.22 -10.08 21.18
CA GLU A 286 -12.22 -9.77 19.74
C GLU A 286 -13.63 -9.53 19.18
N VAL A 287 -14.57 -10.43 19.51
CA VAL A 287 -16.01 -10.24 19.30
C VAL A 287 -16.72 -10.42 20.63
N PRO A 288 -17.27 -9.35 21.24
CA PRO A 288 -17.95 -9.46 22.52
C PRO A 288 -19.22 -10.33 22.47
N ASP A 289 -19.51 -11.02 23.58
CA ASP A 289 -20.64 -11.97 23.69
C ASP A 289 -22.00 -11.34 23.38
N ALA A 290 -22.17 -10.04 23.66
CA ALA A 290 -23.38 -9.29 23.31
C ALA A 290 -23.59 -9.24 21.79
N ILE A 291 -22.52 -9.07 21.01
CA ILE A 291 -22.57 -9.09 19.54
C ILE A 291 -22.90 -10.49 19.05
N VAL A 292 -22.22 -11.51 19.57
CA VAL A 292 -22.48 -12.92 19.20
C VAL A 292 -23.95 -13.29 19.43
N LYS A 293 -24.49 -12.98 20.61
CA LYS A 293 -25.89 -13.27 20.96
C LYS A 293 -26.87 -12.52 20.05
N ALA A 294 -26.60 -11.25 19.78
CA ALA A 294 -27.47 -10.44 18.93
C ALA A 294 -27.46 -10.91 17.47
N LEU A 295 -26.29 -11.25 16.92
CA LEU A 295 -26.17 -11.79 15.57
C LEU A 295 -26.86 -13.15 15.45
N ARG A 296 -26.71 -14.04 16.43
CA ARG A 296 -27.44 -15.33 16.42
C ARG A 296 -28.94 -15.14 16.30
N LYS A 297 -29.49 -14.22 17.09
CA LYS A 297 -30.92 -13.89 17.04
C LYS A 297 -31.31 -13.29 15.68
N LYS A 298 -30.57 -12.28 15.19
CA LYS A 298 -30.91 -11.55 13.97
C LYS A 298 -30.75 -12.37 12.69
N LEU A 299 -29.80 -13.30 12.68
CA LEU A 299 -29.49 -14.15 11.53
C LEU A 299 -30.08 -15.56 11.67
N GLU A 300 -30.87 -15.81 12.71
CA GLU A 300 -31.48 -17.12 13.01
C GLU A 300 -30.45 -18.27 13.03
N ILE A 301 -29.22 -17.98 13.49
CA ILE A 301 -28.17 -18.99 13.63
C ILE A 301 -28.54 -19.88 14.82
N SER A 302 -28.65 -21.19 14.57
CA SER A 302 -28.95 -22.20 15.59
C SER A 302 -28.01 -22.08 16.80
N ASP A 303 -28.56 -22.26 18.00
CA ASP A 303 -27.80 -22.28 19.25
C ASP A 303 -26.74 -23.40 19.27
N ASP A 304 -26.94 -24.47 18.50
CA ASP A 304 -25.98 -25.58 18.34
C ASP A 304 -24.75 -25.21 17.50
N ALA A 305 -24.80 -24.12 16.73
CA ALA A 305 -23.64 -23.68 15.94
C ALA A 305 -22.48 -23.29 16.88
N PRO A 306 -21.23 -23.66 16.60
CA PRO A 306 -20.09 -23.33 17.47
C PRO A 306 -19.92 -21.82 17.66
N LYS A 307 -19.67 -21.38 18.91
CA LYS A 307 -19.43 -19.95 19.22
C LYS A 307 -18.23 -19.41 18.45
N GLU A 308 -17.17 -20.19 18.36
CA GLU A 308 -15.92 -19.84 17.68
C GLU A 308 -16.13 -19.60 16.18
N TRP A 309 -17.07 -20.32 15.55
CA TRP A 309 -17.45 -20.09 14.17
C TRP A 309 -18.15 -18.73 14.01
N VAL A 310 -19.06 -18.39 14.93
CA VAL A 310 -19.72 -17.08 14.92
C VAL A 310 -18.71 -15.95 15.14
N VAL A 311 -17.77 -16.12 16.08
CA VAL A 311 -16.69 -15.15 16.35
C VAL A 311 -15.83 -14.94 15.10
N LYS A 312 -15.30 -16.01 14.50
CA LYS A 312 -14.42 -15.92 13.32
C LYS A 312 -15.12 -15.32 12.09
N GLY A 313 -16.42 -15.53 11.96
CA GLY A 313 -17.23 -14.95 10.88
C GLY A 313 -17.70 -13.52 11.16
N THR A 314 -17.47 -12.96 12.34
CA THR A 314 -18.01 -11.64 12.71
C THR A 314 -16.96 -10.56 12.58
N VAL A 315 -17.34 -9.44 11.98
CA VAL A 315 -16.66 -8.15 12.13
C VAL A 315 -17.60 -7.16 12.78
N TRP A 316 -17.07 -6.21 13.54
CA TRP A 316 -17.86 -5.15 14.15
C TRP A 316 -17.13 -3.83 14.10
N ARG A 317 -17.89 -2.74 14.21
CA ARG A 317 -17.41 -1.37 14.11
C ARG A 317 -18.29 -0.43 14.93
N CYS A 318 -17.85 0.81 15.06
CA CYS A 318 -18.69 1.86 15.62
C CYS A 318 -19.22 2.76 14.52
N MET A 319 -20.52 3.05 14.55
CA MET A 319 -21.15 4.00 13.65
C MET A 319 -22.11 4.86 14.47
N ASP A 320 -21.87 6.17 14.44
CA ASP A 320 -22.63 7.19 15.18
C ASP A 320 -22.75 6.87 16.68
N GLY A 321 -21.65 6.39 17.26
CA GLY A 321 -21.58 6.05 18.68
C GLY A 321 -22.20 4.71 19.05
N LYS A 322 -22.70 3.94 18.07
CA LYS A 322 -23.37 2.66 18.29
C LYS A 322 -22.55 1.49 17.76
N VAL A 323 -22.78 0.31 18.34
CA VAL A 323 -22.14 -0.94 17.90
C VAL A 323 -22.89 -1.47 16.68
N TRP A 324 -22.17 -1.75 15.60
CA TRP A 324 -22.69 -2.41 14.42
C TRP A 324 -21.85 -3.64 14.08
N ALA A 325 -22.49 -4.73 13.69
CA ALA A 325 -21.79 -5.97 13.34
C ALA A 325 -22.28 -6.56 12.02
N CYS A 326 -21.37 -7.21 11.30
CA CYS A 326 -21.63 -7.91 10.07
C CYS A 326 -21.06 -9.33 10.18
N PHE A 327 -21.82 -10.31 9.68
CA PHE A 327 -21.42 -11.71 9.67
C PHE A 327 -21.08 -12.14 8.24
N ILE A 328 -19.87 -12.63 8.03
CA ILE A 328 -19.34 -13.08 6.74
C ILE A 328 -20.03 -14.41 6.39
N GLY A 329 -21.03 -14.32 5.52
CA GLY A 329 -21.67 -15.45 4.85
C GLY A 329 -21.11 -15.68 3.44
N ALA A 330 -21.71 -16.65 2.72
CA ALA A 330 -21.23 -17.08 1.39
C ALA A 330 -21.10 -15.94 0.36
N ASN A 331 -21.90 -14.86 0.48
CA ASN A 331 -21.90 -13.74 -0.45
C ASN A 331 -21.90 -12.37 0.26
N ILE A 332 -21.40 -12.27 1.51
CA ILE A 332 -21.48 -11.04 2.31
C ILE A 332 -20.08 -10.43 2.49
N PRO A 333 -19.73 -9.34 1.77
CA PRO A 333 -18.39 -8.76 1.79
C PRO A 333 -18.24 -7.74 2.94
N CYS A 334 -18.33 -8.19 4.20
CA CYS A 334 -18.36 -7.29 5.36
C CYS A 334 -17.18 -6.30 5.45
N LYS A 335 -16.00 -6.66 4.92
CA LYS A 335 -14.77 -5.83 4.98
C LYS A 335 -14.55 -4.97 3.73
N ALA A 336 -15.28 -5.20 2.64
CA ALA A 336 -15.06 -4.49 1.38
C ALA A 336 -15.93 -3.23 1.29
N LYS A 337 -15.45 -2.24 0.54
CA LYS A 337 -16.27 -1.08 0.16
C LYS A 337 -17.23 -1.48 -0.95
N ALA A 338 -18.43 -0.92 -0.91
CA ALA A 338 -19.45 -1.10 -1.93
C ALA A 338 -18.93 -0.59 -3.28
N ASN A 339 -19.07 -1.41 -4.32
CA ASN A 339 -18.84 -1.00 -5.69
C ASN A 339 -20.10 -0.30 -6.21
N THR A 340 -20.03 1.03 -6.26
CA THR A 340 -21.10 1.90 -6.79
C THR A 340 -20.93 2.22 -8.28
N SER A 341 -19.94 1.63 -8.95
CA SER A 341 -19.72 1.81 -10.37
C SER A 341 -20.93 1.32 -11.17
N ARG A 342 -21.36 2.14 -12.13
CA ARG A 342 -22.40 1.78 -13.11
C ARG A 342 -21.80 1.25 -14.41
N THR A 343 -20.48 1.10 -14.45
CA THR A 343 -19.75 0.59 -15.60
C THR A 343 -19.60 -0.93 -15.42
N PRO A 344 -20.06 -1.74 -16.38
CA PRO A 344 -19.86 -3.19 -16.32
C PRO A 344 -18.39 -3.54 -16.45
N THR A 345 -17.96 -4.61 -15.77
CA THR A 345 -16.61 -5.15 -15.90
C THR A 345 -16.46 -5.99 -17.17
N SER A 346 -15.22 -6.32 -17.54
CA SER A 346 -14.89 -7.25 -18.63
C SER A 346 -15.62 -8.58 -18.49
N GLU A 347 -15.62 -9.16 -17.29
CA GLU A 347 -16.19 -10.47 -16.99
C GLU A 347 -17.71 -10.46 -17.22
N MET A 348 -18.37 -9.36 -16.86
CA MET A 348 -19.81 -9.20 -17.11
C MET A 348 -20.10 -9.08 -18.62
N ILE A 349 -19.27 -8.34 -19.36
CA ILE A 349 -19.39 -8.19 -20.81
C ILE A 349 -19.23 -9.55 -21.48
N ASP A 350 -18.23 -10.33 -21.10
CA ASP A 350 -17.96 -11.64 -21.68
C ASP A 350 -19.05 -12.66 -21.32
N PHE A 351 -19.52 -12.66 -20.07
CA PHE A 351 -20.68 -13.45 -19.66
C PHE A 351 -21.92 -13.15 -20.51
N CYS A 352 -22.19 -11.88 -20.82
CA CYS A 352 -23.33 -11.53 -21.66
C CYS A 352 -23.12 -11.88 -23.14
N LYS A 353 -21.89 -11.97 -23.66
CA LYS A 353 -21.67 -12.50 -25.01
C LYS A 353 -22.03 -13.98 -25.09
N GLU A 354 -21.70 -14.76 -24.05
CA GLU A 354 -22.02 -16.18 -23.96
C GLU A 354 -23.50 -16.43 -23.64
N GLN A 355 -24.11 -15.58 -22.81
CA GLN A 355 -25.51 -15.66 -22.39
C GLN A 355 -26.27 -14.36 -22.68
N PRO A 356 -26.64 -14.10 -23.96
CA PRO A 356 -27.11 -12.78 -24.42
C PRO A 356 -28.32 -12.17 -23.71
N ASN A 357 -29.18 -13.02 -23.15
CA ASN A 357 -30.44 -12.62 -22.52
C ASN A 357 -30.63 -13.29 -21.14
N ALA A 358 -29.54 -13.55 -20.41
CA ALA A 358 -29.62 -14.03 -19.04
C ALA A 358 -30.34 -13.02 -18.14
N ASP A 359 -31.36 -13.48 -17.39
CA ASP A 359 -32.16 -12.63 -16.50
C ASP A 359 -31.35 -12.09 -15.31
N VAL A 360 -30.25 -12.74 -14.94
CA VAL A 360 -29.33 -12.28 -13.89
C VAL A 360 -27.88 -12.62 -14.26
N ILE A 361 -26.94 -11.73 -13.91
CA ILE A 361 -25.51 -12.03 -13.91
C ILE A 361 -25.13 -12.45 -12.48
N PRO A 362 -24.53 -13.65 -12.27
CA PRO A 362 -24.26 -14.17 -10.93
C PRO A 362 -23.15 -13.37 -10.20
N ALA A 363 -23.18 -13.39 -8.87
CA ALA A 363 -22.20 -12.70 -8.02
C ALA A 363 -20.74 -13.18 -8.22
N SER A 364 -20.55 -14.40 -8.73
CA SER A 364 -19.22 -14.88 -9.13
C SER A 364 -18.63 -14.13 -10.32
N VAL A 365 -19.46 -13.40 -11.08
CA VAL A 365 -19.06 -12.58 -12.24
C VAL A 365 -19.10 -11.10 -11.89
N THR A 366 -20.15 -10.62 -11.22
CA THR A 366 -20.28 -9.18 -10.88
C THR A 366 -19.39 -8.74 -9.71
N GLY A 367 -18.76 -9.68 -9.01
CA GLY A 367 -18.24 -9.46 -7.66
C GLY A 367 -19.38 -9.42 -6.63
N ARG A 368 -19.00 -9.47 -5.36
CA ARG A 368 -19.95 -9.45 -4.22
C ARG A 368 -20.20 -8.04 -3.70
N GLU A 369 -19.41 -7.08 -4.16
CA GLU A 369 -19.37 -5.69 -3.71
C GLU A 369 -20.34 -4.80 -4.48
N THR A 370 -20.84 -5.24 -5.65
CA THR A 370 -21.73 -4.40 -6.46
C THR A 370 -23.05 -4.11 -5.74
N VAL A 371 -23.48 -2.84 -5.81
CA VAL A 371 -24.78 -2.43 -5.28
C VAL A 371 -25.93 -2.64 -6.26
N TYR A 372 -25.64 -3.10 -7.48
CA TYR A 372 -26.60 -3.22 -8.56
C TYR A 372 -26.90 -4.68 -8.89
N GLU A 373 -28.16 -4.95 -9.19
CA GLU A 373 -28.57 -6.17 -9.87
C GLU A 373 -28.35 -5.99 -11.36
N TRP A 374 -27.67 -6.94 -11.99
CA TRP A 374 -27.33 -6.91 -13.41
C TRP A 374 -27.98 -8.07 -14.14
N ARG A 375 -28.36 -7.82 -15.40
CA ARG A 375 -28.84 -8.83 -16.35
C ARG A 375 -28.12 -8.65 -17.69
N CYS A 376 -28.27 -9.61 -18.59
CA CYS A 376 -27.88 -9.46 -19.98
C CYS A 376 -29.07 -9.08 -20.85
N GLN A 377 -28.87 -8.16 -21.77
CA GLN A 377 -29.85 -7.81 -22.79
C GLN A 377 -29.14 -7.59 -24.12
N ASP A 378 -29.49 -8.38 -25.13
CA ASP A 378 -28.92 -8.33 -26.47
C ASP A 378 -27.38 -8.41 -26.46
N GLY A 379 -26.83 -9.26 -25.59
CA GLY A 379 -25.38 -9.49 -25.49
C GLY A 379 -24.62 -8.47 -24.62
N ALA A 380 -25.31 -7.51 -24.00
CA ALA A 380 -24.70 -6.47 -23.17
C ALA A 380 -25.22 -6.48 -21.72
N PRO A 381 -24.36 -6.22 -20.72
CA PRO A 381 -24.80 -6.03 -19.34
C PRO A 381 -25.70 -4.81 -19.19
N LYS A 382 -26.77 -4.97 -18.42
CA LYS A 382 -27.70 -3.89 -18.05
C LYS A 382 -28.00 -3.93 -16.55
N ILE A 383 -27.95 -2.76 -15.93
CA ILE A 383 -28.44 -2.58 -14.56
C ILE A 383 -29.96 -2.73 -14.58
N VAL A 384 -30.46 -3.63 -13.74
CA VAL A 384 -31.89 -3.79 -13.46
C VAL A 384 -32.33 -2.73 -12.46
N LYS A 385 -31.68 -2.71 -11.29
CA LYS A 385 -31.94 -1.77 -10.20
C LYS A 385 -30.77 -1.78 -9.22
N GLN A 386 -30.73 -0.78 -8.34
CA GLN A 386 -29.90 -0.82 -7.16
C GLN A 386 -30.58 -1.68 -6.09
N VAL A 387 -29.84 -2.62 -5.51
CA VAL A 387 -30.33 -3.58 -4.50
C VAL A 387 -29.71 -3.36 -3.13
N PHE A 388 -28.60 -2.65 -3.05
CA PHE A 388 -27.91 -2.33 -1.80
C PHE A 388 -27.58 -0.84 -1.69
N THR A 389 -27.42 -0.36 -0.46
CA THR A 389 -27.10 1.03 -0.17
C THR A 389 -25.77 1.12 0.56
N PRO A 390 -24.79 1.89 0.07
CA PRO A 390 -23.60 2.17 0.86
C PRO A 390 -23.93 3.13 2.02
N ASP A 391 -23.33 2.90 3.18
CA ASP A 391 -23.31 3.89 4.26
C ASP A 391 -22.32 5.04 3.98
N ALA A 392 -22.26 6.01 4.88
CA ALA A 392 -21.36 7.17 4.78
C ALA A 392 -19.85 6.82 4.78
N ARG A 393 -19.49 5.61 5.21
CA ARG A 393 -18.12 5.08 5.19
C ARG A 393 -17.86 4.23 3.95
N GLY A 394 -18.85 4.02 3.08
CA GLY A 394 -18.75 3.28 1.83
C GLY A 394 -18.91 1.76 1.97
N PHE A 395 -19.39 1.22 3.09
CA PHE A 395 -19.73 -0.21 3.19
C PHE A 395 -21.19 -0.45 2.83
N ILE A 396 -21.54 -1.64 2.32
CA ILE A 396 -22.94 -2.01 2.04
C ILE A 396 -23.72 -2.09 3.37
N ALA A 397 -24.56 -1.09 3.65
CA ALA A 397 -25.25 -0.89 4.91
C ALA A 397 -26.22 -2.04 5.24
N ASP A 398 -26.83 -2.65 4.22
CA ASP A 398 -27.82 -3.71 4.34
C ASP A 398 -27.28 -4.99 5.02
N PHE A 399 -25.97 -5.16 5.09
CA PHE A 399 -25.32 -6.30 5.76
C PHE A 399 -24.88 -6.02 7.20
N TRP A 400 -25.04 -4.78 7.68
CA TRP A 400 -24.66 -4.39 9.02
C TRP A 400 -25.89 -4.29 9.94
N TYR A 401 -25.76 -4.91 11.10
CA TYR A 401 -26.81 -4.94 12.11
C TYR A 401 -26.42 -4.08 13.31
N GLU A 402 -27.27 -3.11 13.66
CA GLU A 402 -27.15 -2.37 14.92
C GLU A 402 -27.32 -3.35 16.09
N ILE A 403 -26.36 -3.33 17.00
CA ILE A 403 -26.34 -4.13 18.23
C ILE A 403 -26.69 -3.22 19.39
N SER A 404 -27.72 -3.57 20.15
CA SER A 404 -28.16 -2.81 21.31
C SER A 404 -27.64 -3.42 22.62
N PRO A 405 -27.30 -2.61 23.63
CA PRO A 405 -26.99 -3.09 24.97
C PRO A 405 -28.26 -3.72 25.58
N GLY A 406 -28.27 -5.05 25.67
CA GLY A 406 -29.44 -5.83 26.08
C GLY A 406 -30.22 -6.32 24.85
N GLY A 407 -29.91 -7.53 24.40
CA GLY A 407 -30.50 -8.12 23.19
C GLY A 407 -32.03 -8.13 23.22
N GLY A 408 -32.66 -7.18 22.52
CA GLY A 408 -34.10 -7.07 22.47
C GLY A 408 -34.59 -5.75 21.88
N SER A 409 -34.76 -5.70 20.57
CA SER A 409 -36.07 -5.56 19.94
C SER A 409 -35.98 -6.26 18.59
#